data_AF-A0AAQ2WWF4-F1
#
_entry.id   AF-A0AAQ2WWF4-F1
#
_cell.length_a   1.000
_cell.length_b   1.000
_cell.length_c   1.000
_cell.angle_alpha   90.00
_cell.angle_beta   90.00
_cell.angle_gamma   90.00
#
_symmetry.space_group_name_H-M   'P 1'
#
loop_
_entity.id
_entity.type
_entity.pdbx_description
1 polymer ?
#
loop_
_entity_poly.entity_id
_entity_poly.type
_entity_poly.pdbx_seq_one_letter_code
_entity_poly.pdbx_strand_id
1 'polypeptide(L)'
;MVKFIYYLMICSISLLCCCGERNTTPEGNKPTNGSTTVFSSTLPIENNLINNSNMIQIDTQTNTTTTLTAAEEEKFNALKSGFDIISKHMENELKDHKANIRPLFEYNVKAYENILSKYPDFIEWLSNNPQNKKELANAFTYFYDFLNDQRIKQSSTLTNKQLLINTLNCNLRAYQKSNAQCNDNNYAYNNNSVRNLKDKIYSVFAQFLTRINTKNTNEEILEAIIQDTLLKPYFVIASLIGTDRLETMIRREKLNDNQEKGLDFLKKAFINLINADYMLYTFLLFSENEIKEALDHIYSELEKCNGNNEKQDTFKNAIRNYFNITSSKKLYDFKYRVTSDC
;
A
#
# COMPACT_ATOMS: atom_id res chain seq x y z
N MET A 1 -6.58 -33.20 17.54
CA MET A 1 -7.64 -33.34 16.53
C MET A 1 -8.29 -32.01 16.15
N VAL A 2 -8.65 -31.14 17.11
CA VAL A 2 -9.30 -29.82 16.84
C VAL A 2 -8.47 -28.86 15.96
N LYS A 3 -7.13 -28.85 16.10
CA LYS A 3 -6.25 -28.03 15.26
C LYS A 3 -6.27 -28.42 13.77
N PHE A 4 -6.54 -29.68 13.45
CA PHE A 4 -6.54 -30.19 12.07
C PHE A 4 -7.84 -29.82 11.33
N ILE A 5 -8.96 -29.75 12.07
CA ILE A 5 -10.25 -29.29 11.56
C ILE A 5 -10.18 -27.81 11.16
N TYR A 6 -9.41 -27.00 11.91
CA TYR A 6 -9.21 -25.58 11.61
C TYR A 6 -8.45 -25.36 10.29
N TYR A 7 -7.41 -26.16 10.01
CA TYR A 7 -6.68 -26.10 8.74
C TYR A 7 -7.54 -26.55 7.55
N LEU A 8 -8.42 -27.54 7.74
CA LEU A 8 -9.35 -28.00 6.71
C LEU A 8 -10.42 -26.94 6.37
N MET A 9 -10.89 -26.15 7.35
CA MET A 9 -11.82 -25.04 7.08
C MET A 9 -11.14 -23.83 6.40
N ILE A 10 -9.86 -23.59 6.63
CA ILE A 10 -9.08 -22.51 5.97
C ILE A 10 -8.84 -22.82 4.49
N CYS A 11 -8.62 -24.09 4.12
CA CYS A 11 -8.43 -24.50 2.73
C CYS A 11 -9.72 -24.43 1.89
N SER A 12 -10.88 -24.75 2.46
CA SER A 12 -12.15 -24.76 1.73
C SER A 12 -12.72 -23.36 1.45
N ILE A 13 -12.51 -22.39 2.35
CA ILE A 13 -12.93 -20.99 2.13
C ILE A 13 -12.04 -20.32 1.07
N SER A 14 -10.76 -20.70 0.99
CA SER A 14 -9.83 -20.17 -0.03
C SER A 14 -10.16 -20.64 -1.45
N LEU A 15 -10.82 -21.79 -1.61
CA LEU A 15 -11.26 -22.31 -2.91
C LEU A 15 -12.59 -21.70 -3.38
N LEU A 16 -13.45 -21.24 -2.47
CA LEU A 16 -14.76 -20.68 -2.79
C LEU A 16 -14.72 -19.20 -3.22
N CYS A 17 -13.69 -18.44 -2.84
CA CYS A 17 -13.53 -17.05 -3.28
C CYS A 17 -13.09 -16.88 -4.75
N CYS A 18 -12.76 -17.97 -5.47
CA CYS A 18 -12.37 -17.93 -6.87
C CYS A 18 -13.50 -18.16 -7.88
N CYS A 19 -14.74 -18.36 -7.41
CA CYS A 19 -15.93 -18.47 -8.28
C CYS A 19 -16.92 -17.34 -7.96
N GLY A 20 -16.51 -16.10 -8.27
CA GLY A 20 -17.43 -14.96 -8.34
C GLY A 20 -18.17 -14.98 -9.67
N GLU A 21 -19.50 -15.07 -9.60
CA GLU A 21 -20.46 -15.13 -10.69
C GLU A 21 -20.22 -14.07 -11.78
N ARG A 22 -20.11 -14.51 -13.03
CA ARG A 22 -20.26 -13.65 -14.21
C ARG A 22 -21.73 -13.34 -14.38
N ASN A 23 -22.18 -12.21 -13.84
CA ASN A 23 -23.51 -11.69 -14.17
C ASN A 23 -23.47 -11.03 -15.56
N THR A 24 -24.15 -11.70 -16.50
CA THR A 24 -24.52 -11.17 -17.81
C THR A 24 -25.52 -10.02 -17.66
N THR A 25 -25.20 -8.89 -18.28
CA THR A 25 -26.08 -7.73 -18.44
C THR A 25 -27.29 -8.05 -19.33
N PRO A 26 -28.53 -7.67 -18.96
CA PRO A 26 -29.62 -7.55 -19.91
C PRO A 26 -29.74 -6.12 -20.43
N GLU A 27 -29.81 -6.02 -21.75
CA GLU A 27 -30.21 -4.85 -22.54
C GLU A 27 -31.63 -4.35 -22.20
N GLY A 28 -31.82 -3.04 -22.35
CA GLY A 28 -33.12 -2.44 -22.68
C GLY A 28 -33.79 -1.63 -21.56
N ASN A 29 -33.80 -0.30 -21.70
CA ASN A 29 -35.00 0.47 -22.08
C ASN A 29 -34.80 1.98 -21.84
N LYS A 30 -34.83 2.75 -22.95
CA LYS A 30 -35.02 4.21 -22.99
C LYS A 30 -36.41 4.59 -22.46
N PRO A 31 -36.56 5.81 -21.92
CA PRO A 31 -37.71 6.62 -22.30
C PRO A 31 -37.29 7.98 -22.89
N THR A 32 -38.00 8.31 -23.97
CA THR A 32 -38.01 9.55 -24.74
C THR A 32 -39.06 10.54 -24.22
N ASN A 33 -38.78 11.83 -24.43
CA ASN A 33 -39.68 13.00 -24.44
C ASN A 33 -40.24 13.42 -23.06
N GLY A 34 -40.32 14.69 -22.68
CA GLY A 34 -40.16 15.96 -23.39
C GLY A 34 -41.14 16.94 -22.74
N SER A 35 -40.67 18.10 -22.27
CA SER A 35 -41.52 19.29 -22.13
C SER A 35 -40.65 20.55 -22.04
N THR A 36 -41.09 21.57 -22.75
CA THR A 36 -40.38 22.82 -23.04
C THR A 36 -41.12 23.99 -22.40
N THR A 37 -40.40 25.10 -22.18
CA THR A 37 -40.84 26.50 -21.95
C THR A 37 -41.21 26.88 -20.50
N VAL A 38 -40.94 28.06 -19.92
CA VAL A 38 -40.69 29.44 -20.40
C VAL A 38 -39.74 30.19 -19.43
N PHE A 39 -39.06 31.22 -19.95
CA PHE A 39 -38.15 32.18 -19.31
C PHE A 39 -38.80 33.21 -18.34
N SER A 40 -37.92 33.77 -17.48
CA SER A 40 -37.83 35.18 -17.02
C SER A 40 -38.38 35.55 -15.63
N SER A 41 -37.49 35.96 -14.72
CA SER A 41 -37.32 37.38 -14.34
C SER A 41 -36.20 37.60 -13.29
N THR A 42 -35.35 38.56 -13.63
CA THR A 42 -34.27 39.28 -12.92
C THR A 42 -34.45 39.70 -11.45
N LEU A 43 -33.38 39.45 -10.65
CA LEU A 43 -32.61 40.31 -9.68
C LEU A 43 -33.33 41.02 -8.49
N PRO A 44 -32.65 41.31 -7.34
CA PRO A 44 -31.23 41.68 -7.21
C PRO A 44 -30.38 40.98 -6.14
N ILE A 45 -29.08 41.07 -6.38
CA ILE A 45 -27.96 40.76 -5.49
C ILE A 45 -27.78 41.94 -4.52
N GLU A 46 -27.75 41.68 -3.22
CA GLU A 46 -27.16 42.58 -2.24
C GLU A 46 -25.93 41.93 -1.59
N ASN A 47 -24.85 42.70 -1.64
CA ASN A 47 -23.53 42.39 -1.11
C ASN A 47 -23.53 42.20 0.40
N ASN A 48 -22.79 41.20 0.88
CA ASN A 48 -21.99 41.30 2.11
C ASN A 48 -20.92 40.19 2.13
N LEU A 49 -19.87 40.35 1.33
CA LEU A 49 -18.59 39.68 1.54
C LEU A 49 -17.74 40.58 2.42
N ILE A 50 -17.70 40.28 3.72
CA ILE A 50 -16.67 40.78 4.62
C ILE A 50 -15.44 39.91 4.43
N ASN A 51 -14.38 40.56 3.97
CA ASN A 51 -13.02 40.08 3.87
C ASN A 51 -12.52 39.46 5.19
N ASN A 52 -11.92 38.29 5.10
CA ASN A 52 -10.75 37.93 5.90
C ASN A 52 -9.74 37.22 5.01
N SER A 53 -9.07 38.02 4.19
CA SER A 53 -7.87 37.65 3.47
C SER A 53 -6.70 37.56 4.45
N ASN A 54 -6.48 36.40 5.06
CA ASN A 54 -5.13 36.02 5.47
C ASN A 54 -4.42 35.49 4.23
N MET A 55 -3.95 36.44 3.44
CA MET A 55 -3.04 36.26 2.32
C MET A 55 -1.71 35.80 2.91
N ILE A 56 -1.50 34.48 2.99
CA ILE A 56 -0.16 33.93 3.20
C ILE A 56 0.65 34.40 2.01
N GLN A 57 1.66 35.23 2.29
CA GLN A 57 2.66 35.63 1.32
C GLN A 57 3.16 34.38 0.60
N ILE A 58 2.91 34.35 -0.70
CA ILE A 58 3.68 33.53 -1.63
C ILE A 58 5.10 34.10 -1.55
N ASP A 59 5.89 33.57 -0.61
CA ASP A 59 7.32 33.66 -0.72
C ASP A 59 7.66 33.03 -2.07
N THR A 60 8.20 33.87 -2.95
CA THR A 60 8.90 33.46 -4.15
C THR A 60 9.71 32.22 -3.82
N GLN A 61 9.27 31.09 -4.38
CA GLN A 61 9.93 29.80 -4.28
C GLN A 61 11.31 29.98 -4.92
N THR A 62 12.27 30.34 -4.08
CA THR A 62 13.68 30.15 -4.38
C THR A 62 13.78 28.69 -4.77
N ASN A 63 14.18 28.46 -6.03
CA ASN A 63 14.60 27.15 -6.51
C ASN A 63 15.79 26.73 -5.65
N THR A 64 15.50 26.24 -4.46
CA THR A 64 16.41 25.50 -3.63
C THR A 64 16.67 24.25 -4.45
N THR A 65 17.85 24.20 -5.07
CA THR A 65 18.39 23.00 -5.70
C THR A 65 18.25 21.89 -4.68
N THR A 66 17.19 21.08 -4.80
CA THR A 66 16.80 20.14 -3.76
C THR A 66 17.65 18.91 -3.96
N THR A 67 18.91 19.01 -3.53
CA THR A 67 19.85 17.90 -3.54
C THR A 67 19.38 16.87 -2.51
N LEU A 68 19.39 15.59 -2.89
CA LEU A 68 19.09 14.50 -1.97
C LEU A 68 20.13 14.48 -0.85
N THR A 69 19.67 14.19 0.37
CA THR A 69 20.57 13.83 1.47
C THR A 69 21.25 12.49 1.17
N ALA A 70 22.38 12.21 1.82
CA ALA A 70 23.08 10.92 1.67
C ALA A 70 22.16 9.72 1.98
N ALA A 71 21.27 9.86 2.97
CA ALA A 71 20.32 8.81 3.34
C ALA A 71 19.22 8.61 2.27
N GLU A 72 18.72 9.70 1.66
CA GLU A 72 17.76 9.61 0.55
C GLU A 72 18.42 8.98 -0.68
N GLU A 73 19.67 9.34 -0.97
CA GLU A 73 20.44 8.78 -2.08
C GLU A 73 20.71 7.28 -1.86
N GLU A 74 21.00 6.85 -0.62
CA GLU A 74 21.17 5.44 -0.28
C GLU A 74 19.89 4.62 -0.52
N LYS A 75 18.74 5.13 -0.06
CA LYS A 75 17.43 4.50 -0.26
C LYS A 75 17.08 4.38 -1.74
N PHE A 76 17.27 5.46 -2.50
CA PHE A 76 17.03 5.46 -3.94
C PHE A 76 17.92 4.44 -4.64
N ASN A 77 19.22 4.40 -4.31
CA ASN A 77 20.16 3.47 -4.91
C ASN A 77 19.83 2.00 -4.60
N ALA A 78 19.33 1.71 -3.40
CA ALA A 78 18.82 0.38 -3.05
C ALA A 78 17.58 0.01 -3.89
N LEU A 79 16.60 0.92 -4.00
CA LEU A 79 15.40 0.73 -4.83
C LEU A 79 15.77 0.50 -6.30
N LYS A 80 16.61 1.37 -6.87
CA LYS A 80 17.10 1.27 -8.25
C LYS A 80 17.79 -0.06 -8.50
N SER A 81 18.66 -0.50 -7.58
CA SER A 81 19.34 -1.79 -7.72
C SER A 81 18.36 -2.96 -7.78
N GLY A 82 17.27 -2.88 -7.01
CA GLY A 82 16.22 -3.89 -7.10
C GLY A 82 15.53 -3.89 -8.46
N PHE A 83 15.20 -2.72 -9.01
CA PHE A 83 14.69 -2.61 -10.38
C PHE A 83 15.65 -3.16 -11.42
N ASP A 84 16.93 -2.76 -11.37
CA ASP A 84 17.96 -3.22 -12.32
C ASP A 84 18.04 -4.76 -12.37
N ILE A 85 17.97 -5.42 -11.20
CA ILE A 85 18.02 -6.89 -11.11
C ILE A 85 16.79 -7.54 -11.73
N ILE A 86 15.59 -7.05 -11.43
CA ILE A 86 14.37 -7.64 -12.00
C ILE A 86 14.28 -7.36 -13.50
N SER A 87 14.60 -6.15 -13.96
CA SER A 87 14.65 -5.81 -15.38
C SER A 87 15.62 -6.73 -16.13
N LYS A 88 16.83 -6.94 -15.60
CA LYS A 88 17.80 -7.87 -16.19
C LYS A 88 17.27 -9.30 -16.25
N HIS A 89 16.53 -9.75 -15.23
CA HIS A 89 15.89 -11.05 -15.26
C HIS A 89 14.83 -11.16 -16.36
N MET A 90 13.97 -10.14 -16.51
CA MET A 90 12.97 -10.08 -17.59
C MET A 90 13.63 -10.13 -18.97
N GLU A 91 14.73 -9.40 -19.16
CA GLU A 91 15.52 -9.41 -20.40
C GLU A 91 16.05 -10.81 -20.73
N ASN A 92 16.58 -11.53 -19.74
CA ASN A 92 17.07 -12.89 -19.92
C ASN A 92 15.94 -13.87 -20.25
N GLU A 93 14.80 -13.79 -19.57
CA GLU A 93 13.64 -14.65 -19.88
C GLU A 93 13.12 -14.40 -21.31
N LEU A 94 13.15 -13.15 -21.79
CA LEU A 94 12.82 -12.84 -23.19
C LEU A 94 13.84 -13.42 -24.18
N LYS A 95 15.14 -13.36 -23.86
CA LYS A 95 16.19 -13.96 -24.69
C LYS A 95 16.00 -15.48 -24.78
N ASP A 96 15.78 -16.15 -23.66
CA ASP A 96 15.51 -17.59 -23.61
C ASP A 96 14.25 -17.96 -24.39
N HIS A 97 13.21 -17.13 -24.31
CA HIS A 97 11.98 -17.31 -25.09
C HIS A 97 12.22 -17.19 -26.60
N LYS A 98 12.94 -16.14 -27.05
CA LYS A 98 13.28 -15.93 -28.46
C LYS A 98 14.21 -17.03 -29.01
N ALA A 99 15.04 -17.61 -28.15
CA ALA A 99 15.90 -18.75 -28.48
C ALA A 99 15.19 -20.13 -28.38
N ASN A 100 13.89 -20.17 -28.07
CA ASN A 100 13.12 -21.40 -27.82
C ASN A 100 13.68 -22.29 -26.69
N ILE A 101 14.47 -21.73 -25.78
CA ILE A 101 15.02 -22.44 -24.61
C ILE A 101 13.95 -22.61 -23.53
N ARG A 102 13.15 -21.56 -23.31
CA ARG A 102 12.11 -21.54 -22.29
C ARG A 102 10.91 -20.72 -22.76
N PRO A 103 9.73 -21.32 -22.93
CA PRO A 103 8.56 -20.57 -23.39
C PRO A 103 8.06 -19.60 -22.31
N LEU A 104 7.72 -18.39 -22.73
CA LEU A 104 6.93 -17.44 -21.97
C LEU A 104 5.53 -17.36 -22.59
N PHE A 105 4.52 -17.13 -21.76
CA PHE A 105 3.20 -16.77 -22.27
C PHE A 105 3.27 -15.42 -23.00
N GLU A 106 2.53 -15.28 -24.09
CA GLU A 106 2.54 -14.08 -24.95
C GLU A 106 2.25 -12.78 -24.16
N TYR A 107 1.36 -12.84 -23.17
CA TYR A 107 1.06 -11.68 -22.33
C TYR A 107 2.29 -11.22 -21.51
N ASN A 108 3.12 -12.16 -21.04
CA ASN A 108 4.36 -11.83 -20.33
C ASN A 108 5.39 -11.24 -21.29
N VAL A 109 5.47 -11.75 -22.52
CA VAL A 109 6.37 -11.22 -23.55
C VAL A 109 6.08 -9.74 -23.79
N LYS A 110 4.82 -9.40 -24.08
CA LYS A 110 4.38 -8.01 -24.29
C LYS A 110 4.66 -7.12 -23.09
N ALA A 111 4.35 -7.62 -21.88
CA ALA A 111 4.58 -6.87 -20.65
C ALA A 111 6.08 -6.60 -20.42
N TYR A 112 6.94 -7.61 -20.59
CA TYR A 112 8.39 -7.47 -20.39
C TYR A 112 9.01 -6.54 -21.43
N GLU A 113 8.62 -6.65 -22.71
CA GLU A 113 9.12 -5.76 -23.76
C GLU A 113 8.78 -4.30 -23.48
N ASN A 114 7.54 -4.01 -23.06
CA ASN A 114 7.11 -2.65 -22.72
C ASN A 114 7.79 -2.10 -21.44
N ILE A 115 7.99 -2.94 -20.43
CA ILE A 115 8.76 -2.54 -19.23
C ILE A 115 10.20 -2.20 -19.62
N LEU A 116 10.86 -3.06 -20.39
CA LEU A 116 12.26 -2.89 -20.77
C LEU A 116 12.47 -1.69 -21.70
N SER A 117 11.47 -1.32 -22.50
CA SER A 117 11.56 -0.10 -23.32
C SER A 117 11.39 1.18 -22.49
N LYS A 118 10.55 1.17 -21.45
CA LYS A 118 10.23 2.38 -20.66
C LYS A 118 11.15 2.59 -19.45
N TYR A 119 11.67 1.50 -18.88
CA TYR A 119 12.44 1.54 -17.64
C TYR A 119 13.69 2.45 -17.72
N PRO A 120 14.53 2.39 -18.78
CA PRO A 120 15.69 3.28 -18.89
C PRO A 120 15.30 4.76 -18.87
N ASP A 121 14.30 5.14 -19.67
CA ASP A 121 13.81 6.52 -19.79
C ASP A 121 13.25 7.03 -18.44
N PHE A 122 12.54 6.17 -17.70
CA PHE A 122 12.03 6.51 -16.37
C PHE A 122 13.17 6.80 -15.37
N ILE A 123 14.22 5.98 -15.38
CA ILE A 123 15.39 6.16 -14.51
C ILE A 123 16.19 7.40 -14.89
N GLU A 124 16.36 7.67 -16.19
CA GLU A 124 17.01 8.89 -16.67
C GLU A 124 16.21 10.12 -16.26
N TRP A 125 14.89 10.10 -16.45
CA TRP A 125 14.01 11.17 -16.03
C TRP A 125 14.10 11.42 -14.52
N LEU A 126 14.11 10.39 -13.66
CA LEU A 126 14.32 10.57 -12.22
C LEU A 126 15.67 11.21 -11.90
N SER A 127 16.72 10.88 -12.66
CA SER A 127 18.06 11.47 -12.47
C SER A 127 18.08 12.97 -12.79
N ASN A 128 17.25 13.40 -13.74
CA ASN A 128 17.09 14.80 -14.13
C ASN A 128 16.04 15.56 -13.29
N ASN A 129 15.25 14.87 -12.47
CA ASN A 129 14.18 15.44 -11.64
C ASN A 129 14.43 15.11 -10.15
N PRO A 130 15.35 15.83 -9.47
CA PRO A 130 15.80 15.49 -8.12
C PRO A 130 14.69 15.54 -7.07
N GLN A 131 13.69 16.42 -7.23
CA GLN A 131 12.54 16.46 -6.32
C GLN A 131 11.71 15.18 -6.40
N ASN A 132 11.47 14.67 -7.61
CA ASN A 132 10.72 13.45 -7.86
C ASN A 132 11.51 12.21 -7.39
N LYS A 133 12.82 12.23 -7.58
CA LYS A 133 13.76 11.24 -7.03
C LYS A 133 13.69 11.19 -5.50
N LYS A 134 13.68 12.36 -4.85
CA LYS A 134 13.55 12.50 -3.40
C LYS A 134 12.19 12.00 -2.89
N GLU A 135 11.11 12.33 -3.58
CA GLU A 135 9.77 11.86 -3.26
C GLU A 135 9.69 10.33 -3.26
N LEU A 136 10.22 9.69 -4.31
CA LEU A 136 10.28 8.24 -4.42
C LEU A 136 11.13 7.60 -3.31
N ALA A 137 12.28 8.18 -3.00
CA ALA A 137 13.16 7.72 -1.92
C ALA A 137 12.46 7.81 -0.55
N ASN A 138 11.71 8.89 -0.31
CA ASN A 138 10.99 9.09 0.93
C ASN A 138 9.83 8.10 1.07
N ALA A 139 9.04 7.88 0.02
CA ALA A 139 7.99 6.86 0.00
C ALA A 139 8.54 5.45 0.23
N PHE A 140 9.74 5.15 -0.27
CA PHE A 140 10.40 3.85 -0.08
C PHE A 140 10.90 3.60 1.35
N THR A 141 10.95 4.64 2.20
CA THR A 141 11.52 4.56 3.56
C THR A 141 10.92 3.45 4.39
N TYR A 142 9.59 3.26 4.38
CA TYR A 142 8.95 2.22 5.18
C TYR A 142 9.42 0.81 4.83
N PHE A 143 9.55 0.52 3.53
CA PHE A 143 10.07 -0.77 3.09
C PHE A 143 11.57 -0.88 3.37
N TYR A 144 12.33 0.19 3.14
CA TYR A 144 13.77 0.22 3.40
C TYR A 144 14.10 -0.03 4.88
N ASP A 145 13.37 0.60 5.79
CA ASP A 145 13.55 0.45 7.22
C ASP A 145 13.18 -0.98 7.66
N PHE A 146 12.15 -1.58 7.06
CA PHE A 146 11.86 -3.00 7.26
C PHE A 146 13.06 -3.88 6.85
N LEU A 147 13.65 -3.63 5.67
CA LEU A 147 14.84 -4.36 5.23
C LEU A 147 16.01 -4.16 6.21
N ASN A 148 16.17 -2.96 6.75
CA ASN A 148 17.20 -2.66 7.74
C ASN A 148 16.98 -3.41 9.06
N ASP A 149 15.74 -3.50 9.54
CA ASP A 149 15.40 -4.29 10.73
C ASP A 149 15.77 -5.76 10.53
N GLN A 150 15.47 -6.32 9.35
CA GLN A 150 15.83 -7.71 9.03
C GLN A 150 17.35 -7.90 9.00
N ARG A 151 18.07 -6.96 8.40
CA ARG A 151 19.54 -6.98 8.36
C ARG A 151 20.12 -7.00 9.79
N ILE A 152 19.62 -6.14 10.67
CA ILE A 152 20.06 -6.06 12.06
C ILE A 152 19.73 -7.36 12.80
N LYS A 153 18.52 -7.90 12.64
CA LYS A 153 18.10 -9.18 13.26
C LYS A 153 18.96 -10.37 12.81
N GLN A 154 19.46 -10.33 11.58
CA GLN A 154 20.35 -11.34 11.02
C GLN A 154 21.83 -11.12 11.37
N SER A 155 22.17 -10.02 12.05
CA SER A 155 23.55 -9.61 12.35
C SER A 155 24.44 -9.56 11.12
N SER A 156 23.88 -9.17 9.97
CA SER A 156 24.62 -9.16 8.71
C SER A 156 25.61 -8.00 8.64
N THR A 157 26.81 -8.29 8.15
CA THR A 157 27.86 -7.28 7.88
C THR A 157 27.66 -6.56 6.54
N LEU A 158 26.84 -7.12 5.65
CA LEU A 158 26.51 -6.52 4.37
C LEU A 158 25.56 -5.34 4.52
N THR A 159 25.64 -4.37 3.60
CA THR A 159 24.69 -3.26 3.51
C THR A 159 23.31 -3.74 3.06
N ASN A 160 22.25 -2.97 3.32
CA ASN A 160 20.90 -3.31 2.84
C ASN A 160 20.86 -3.47 1.32
N LYS A 161 21.55 -2.59 0.58
CA LYS A 161 21.70 -2.68 -0.87
C LYS A 161 22.28 -4.02 -1.29
N GLN A 162 23.39 -4.45 -0.66
CA GLN A 162 24.05 -5.70 -1.03
C GLN A 162 23.19 -6.92 -0.68
N LEU A 163 22.61 -6.95 0.52
CA LEU A 163 21.67 -8.01 0.91
C LEU A 163 20.48 -8.09 -0.04
N LEU A 164 19.90 -6.95 -0.42
CA LEU A 164 18.79 -6.90 -1.35
C LEU A 164 19.17 -7.50 -2.71
N ILE A 165 20.30 -7.08 -3.29
CA ILE A 165 20.80 -7.62 -4.57
C ILE A 165 20.98 -9.14 -4.47
N ASN A 166 21.65 -9.61 -3.42
CA ASN A 166 21.87 -11.04 -3.21
C ASN A 166 20.54 -11.79 -3.05
N THR A 167 19.59 -11.22 -2.31
CA THR A 167 18.25 -11.78 -2.07
C THR A 167 17.46 -11.95 -3.36
N LEU A 168 17.44 -10.92 -4.21
CA LEU A 168 16.73 -10.95 -5.48
C LEU A 168 17.38 -11.95 -6.43
N ASN A 169 18.71 -11.97 -6.54
CA ASN A 169 19.42 -13.00 -7.31
C ASN A 169 19.11 -14.40 -6.80
N CYS A 170 19.08 -14.60 -5.47
CA CYS A 170 18.70 -15.86 -4.85
C CYS A 170 17.23 -16.25 -5.06
N ASN A 171 16.39 -15.41 -5.63
CA ASN A 171 15.04 -15.79 -6.06
C ASN A 171 15.02 -16.37 -7.50
N LEU A 172 16.01 -16.02 -8.31
CA LEU A 172 16.10 -16.44 -9.70
C LEU A 172 16.47 -17.93 -9.76
N ARG A 173 15.66 -18.74 -10.46
CA ARG A 173 15.84 -20.21 -10.54
C ARG A 173 17.25 -20.64 -10.98
N ALA A 174 17.89 -19.87 -11.86
CA ALA A 174 19.25 -20.13 -12.34
C ALA A 174 20.31 -19.97 -11.24
N TYR A 175 20.10 -19.08 -10.26
CA TYR A 175 20.99 -18.81 -9.14
C TYR A 175 20.72 -19.73 -7.94
N GLN A 176 19.46 -20.14 -7.72
CA GLN A 176 19.10 -21.02 -6.59
C GLN A 176 19.74 -22.40 -6.64
N LYS A 177 19.90 -22.98 -7.84
CA LYS A 177 20.49 -24.32 -7.99
C LYS A 177 22.01 -24.32 -7.80
N SER A 178 22.66 -23.17 -7.93
CA SER A 178 24.12 -23.06 -8.02
C SER A 178 24.77 -22.43 -6.80
N ASN A 179 24.02 -21.72 -5.94
CA ASN A 179 24.61 -21.00 -4.80
C ASN A 179 24.05 -21.43 -3.44
N ALA A 180 24.82 -22.26 -2.71
CA ALA A 180 24.51 -22.67 -1.34
C ALA A 180 24.44 -21.48 -0.36
N GLN A 181 25.13 -20.37 -0.65
CA GLN A 181 25.11 -19.15 0.17
C GLN A 181 23.74 -18.48 0.18
N CYS A 182 22.83 -18.80 -0.74
CA CYS A 182 21.49 -18.24 -0.71
C CYS A 182 20.76 -18.54 0.60
N ASN A 183 21.12 -19.61 1.33
CA ASN A 183 20.53 -19.93 2.63
C ASN A 183 21.31 -19.34 3.83
N ASP A 184 22.40 -18.61 3.58
CA ASP A 184 23.18 -17.93 4.60
C ASP A 184 22.52 -16.60 4.98
N ASN A 185 22.22 -16.43 6.27
CA ASN A 185 21.63 -15.22 6.85
C ASN A 185 22.53 -13.98 6.68
N ASN A 186 23.83 -14.15 6.50
CA ASN A 186 24.77 -13.05 6.23
C ASN A 186 24.91 -12.73 4.73
N TYR A 187 24.35 -13.56 3.84
CA TYR A 187 24.44 -13.35 2.40
C TYR A 187 23.16 -12.77 1.80
N ALA A 188 22.00 -13.24 2.23
CA ALA A 188 20.70 -12.81 1.73
C ALA A 188 19.68 -12.73 2.88
N TYR A 189 18.61 -11.94 2.67
CA TYR A 189 17.49 -11.90 3.58
C TYR A 189 16.84 -13.29 3.67
N ASN A 190 16.96 -13.88 4.85
CA ASN A 190 16.50 -15.21 5.18
C ASN A 190 15.62 -15.17 6.43
N ASN A 191 14.59 -16.01 6.47
CA ASN A 191 13.86 -16.28 7.70
C ASN A 191 13.99 -17.79 7.94
N ASN A 192 14.37 -18.19 9.16
CA ASN A 192 14.50 -19.58 9.60
C ASN A 192 13.24 -20.44 9.34
N SER A 193 12.12 -19.83 8.95
CA SER A 193 10.88 -20.54 8.62
C SER A 193 10.55 -20.70 7.13
N VAL A 194 10.98 -19.87 6.16
CA VAL A 194 10.37 -19.98 4.80
C VAL A 194 11.13 -19.32 3.64
N ARG A 195 11.09 -19.99 2.47
CA ARG A 195 11.28 -19.39 1.12
C ARG A 195 10.51 -18.08 0.90
N ASN A 196 9.44 -17.85 1.67
CA ASN A 196 8.53 -16.71 1.54
C ASN A 196 9.19 -15.32 1.66
N LEU A 197 10.26 -15.10 2.44
CA LEU A 197 10.79 -13.72 2.57
C LEU A 197 11.40 -13.25 1.24
N LYS A 198 12.24 -14.09 0.62
CA LYS A 198 12.85 -13.80 -0.68
C LYS A 198 11.77 -13.64 -1.76
N ASP A 199 10.81 -14.55 -1.78
CA ASP A 199 9.70 -14.54 -2.75
C ASP A 199 8.84 -13.28 -2.60
N LYS A 200 8.56 -12.85 -1.36
CA LYS A 200 7.82 -11.61 -1.08
C LYS A 200 8.63 -10.39 -1.52
N ILE A 201 9.91 -10.29 -1.16
CA ILE A 201 10.78 -9.17 -1.59
C ILE A 201 10.82 -9.11 -3.12
N TYR A 202 11.06 -10.24 -3.79
CA TYR A 202 11.02 -10.32 -5.25
C TYR A 202 9.68 -9.84 -5.81
N SER A 203 8.57 -10.32 -5.25
CA SER A 203 7.21 -9.94 -5.66
C SER A 203 6.98 -8.44 -5.53
N VAL A 204 7.52 -7.79 -4.49
CA VAL A 204 7.42 -6.33 -4.33
C VAL A 204 8.08 -5.60 -5.49
N PHE A 205 9.32 -5.96 -5.84
CA PHE A 205 10.03 -5.32 -6.95
C PHE A 205 9.41 -5.64 -8.33
N ALA A 206 8.93 -6.87 -8.52
CA ALA A 206 8.18 -7.22 -9.72
C ALA A 206 6.92 -6.34 -9.86
N GLN A 207 6.19 -6.10 -8.76
CA GLN A 207 5.01 -5.24 -8.78
C GLN A 207 5.32 -3.77 -9.03
N PHE A 208 6.48 -3.27 -8.57
CA PHE A 208 6.89 -1.91 -8.95
C PHE A 208 7.07 -1.79 -10.47
N LEU A 209 7.70 -2.78 -11.12
CA LEU A 209 7.87 -2.77 -12.58
C LEU A 209 6.56 -2.98 -13.35
N THR A 210 5.55 -3.65 -12.80
CA THR A 210 4.23 -3.71 -13.46
C THR A 210 3.57 -2.34 -13.55
N ARG A 211 3.89 -1.39 -12.66
CA ARG A 211 3.41 0.00 -12.77
C ARG A 211 3.99 0.69 -14.01
N ILE A 212 5.27 0.48 -14.31
CA ILE A 212 5.93 0.99 -15.53
C ILE A 212 5.21 0.51 -16.79
N ASN A 213 4.76 -0.75 -16.82
CA ASN A 213 4.01 -1.30 -17.95
C ASN A 213 2.66 -0.58 -18.20
N THR A 214 1.96 -0.22 -17.13
CA THR A 214 0.53 0.18 -17.18
C THR A 214 0.29 1.68 -17.35
N LYS A 215 1.32 2.51 -17.22
CA LYS A 215 1.24 3.98 -17.27
C LYS A 215 2.00 4.53 -18.47
N ASN A 216 1.65 5.73 -18.92
CA ASN A 216 2.15 6.29 -20.18
C ASN A 216 3.23 7.36 -19.98
N THR A 217 3.14 8.16 -18.92
CA THR A 217 4.15 9.19 -18.60
C THR A 217 4.98 8.80 -17.38
N ASN A 218 6.15 9.42 -17.23
CA ASN A 218 7.01 9.18 -16.07
C ASN A 218 6.38 9.65 -14.76
N GLU A 219 5.61 10.73 -14.80
CA GLU A 219 4.84 11.25 -13.67
C GLU A 219 3.76 10.24 -13.22
N GLU A 220 3.01 9.69 -14.17
CA GLU A 220 2.00 8.66 -13.87
C GLU A 220 2.62 7.37 -13.32
N ILE A 221 3.80 6.98 -13.85
CA ILE A 221 4.56 5.83 -13.33
C ILE A 221 4.99 6.08 -11.89
N LEU A 222 5.56 7.26 -11.60
CA LEU A 222 5.98 7.65 -10.27
C LEU A 222 4.81 7.63 -9.29
N GLU A 223 3.72 8.30 -9.64
CA GLU A 223 2.50 8.36 -8.83
C GLU A 223 1.97 6.95 -8.53
N ALA A 224 1.94 6.05 -9.53
CA ALA A 224 1.48 4.68 -9.33
C ALA A 224 2.42 3.84 -8.44
N ILE A 225 3.73 4.04 -8.53
CA ILE A 225 4.68 3.36 -7.63
C ILE A 225 4.47 3.85 -6.19
N ILE A 226 4.37 5.17 -6.00
CA ILE A 226 4.20 5.78 -4.68
C ILE A 226 2.83 5.44 -4.11
N GLN A 227 1.76 5.87 -4.77
CA GLN A 227 0.40 5.79 -4.23
C GLN A 227 -0.13 4.37 -4.25
N ASP A 228 -0.05 3.64 -5.36
CA ASP A 228 -0.68 2.31 -5.47
C ASP A 228 0.17 1.17 -4.90
N THR A 229 1.42 1.45 -4.52
CA THR A 229 2.35 0.39 -4.12
C THR A 229 3.11 0.69 -2.84
N LEU A 230 3.67 1.89 -2.63
CA LEU A 230 4.42 2.19 -1.41
C LEU A 230 3.53 2.69 -0.27
N LEU A 231 2.64 3.66 -0.52
CA LEU A 231 1.81 4.35 0.49
C LEU A 231 0.40 3.75 0.61
N LYS A 232 -0.07 3.03 -0.40
CA LYS A 232 -1.22 2.12 -0.32
C LYS A 232 -0.73 0.70 -0.58
N PRO A 233 0.07 0.14 0.34
CA PRO A 233 0.76 -1.10 0.09
C PRO A 233 -0.23 -2.19 -0.27
N TYR A 234 -0.07 -2.71 -1.48
CA TYR A 234 -0.70 -3.97 -1.89
C TYR A 234 -0.45 -5.01 -0.79
N PHE A 235 -1.39 -5.96 -0.64
CA PHE A 235 -1.38 -6.96 0.44
C PHE A 235 0.00 -7.59 0.71
N VAL A 236 0.84 -7.75 -0.31
CA VAL A 236 2.21 -8.26 -0.18
C VAL A 236 3.11 -7.35 0.66
N ILE A 237 3.16 -6.04 0.41
CA ILE A 237 3.99 -5.11 1.17
C ILE A 237 3.44 -4.97 2.58
N ALA A 238 2.12 -4.79 2.73
CA ALA A 238 1.47 -4.69 4.03
C ALA A 238 1.74 -5.93 4.90
N SER A 239 1.60 -7.12 4.32
CA SER A 239 1.93 -8.38 5.00
C SER A 239 3.41 -8.51 5.33
N LEU A 240 4.29 -7.89 4.55
CA LEU A 240 5.73 -7.99 4.74
C LEU A 240 6.22 -7.05 5.85
N ILE A 241 5.83 -5.78 5.81
CA ILE A 241 6.29 -4.76 6.76
C ILE A 241 5.68 -4.94 8.16
N GLY A 242 4.54 -5.65 8.25
CA GLY A 242 3.84 -5.91 9.50
C GLY A 242 2.93 -4.77 9.94
N THR A 243 2.03 -5.07 10.88
CA THR A 243 0.97 -4.17 11.36
C THR A 243 1.52 -2.88 11.94
N ASP A 244 2.55 -2.94 12.80
CA ASP A 244 3.10 -1.76 13.48
C ASP A 244 3.65 -0.71 12.50
N ARG A 245 4.36 -1.20 11.46
CA ARG A 245 4.94 -0.33 10.44
C ARG A 245 3.86 0.20 9.49
N LEU A 246 2.87 -0.62 9.17
CA LEU A 246 1.70 -0.19 8.40
C LEU A 246 0.92 0.90 9.14
N GLU A 247 0.71 0.75 10.44
CA GLU A 247 0.07 1.76 11.29
C GLU A 247 0.86 3.07 11.29
N THR A 248 2.18 2.99 11.49
CA THR A 248 3.08 4.17 11.50
C THR A 248 2.99 4.95 10.19
N MET A 249 2.99 4.24 9.05
CA MET A 249 2.82 4.83 7.72
C MET A 249 1.44 5.48 7.57
N ILE A 250 0.35 4.81 7.98
CA ILE A 250 -0.99 5.37 7.84
C ILE A 250 -1.16 6.64 8.68
N ARG A 251 -0.68 6.64 9.93
CA ARG A 251 -0.69 7.84 10.79
C ARG A 251 -0.02 9.02 10.11
N ARG A 252 1.23 8.82 9.70
CA ARG A 252 2.06 9.89 9.14
C ARG A 252 1.56 10.42 7.80
N GLU A 253 1.10 9.55 6.92
CA GLU A 253 0.82 9.91 5.53
C GLU A 253 -0.66 10.23 5.28
N LYS A 254 -1.57 9.83 6.17
CA LYS A 254 -3.02 9.86 5.88
C LYS A 254 -3.87 10.50 6.95
N LEU A 255 -3.50 10.40 8.23
CA LEU A 255 -4.39 10.79 9.32
C LEU A 255 -4.12 12.21 9.82
N ASN A 256 -5.17 12.87 10.29
CA ASN A 256 -5.06 14.10 11.09
C ASN A 256 -5.12 13.77 12.60
N ASP A 257 -4.85 14.76 13.46
CA ASP A 257 -4.82 14.62 14.92
C ASP A 257 -6.07 13.97 15.52
N ASN A 258 -7.26 14.28 15.00
CA ASN A 258 -8.52 13.71 15.50
C ASN A 258 -8.65 12.24 15.10
N GLN A 259 -8.28 11.92 13.86
CA GLN A 259 -8.27 10.55 13.37
C GLN A 259 -7.23 9.69 14.09
N GLU A 260 -6.06 10.26 14.45
CA GLU A 260 -5.08 9.57 15.28
C GLU A 260 -5.61 9.22 16.67
N LYS A 261 -6.34 10.15 17.32
CA LYS A 261 -7.02 9.88 18.59
C LYS A 261 -8.10 8.81 18.43
N GLY A 262 -8.85 8.84 17.33
CA GLY A 262 -9.80 7.80 16.96
C GLY A 262 -9.12 6.43 16.83
N LEU A 263 -7.96 6.37 16.18
CA LEU A 263 -7.19 5.14 15.98
C LEU A 263 -6.63 4.62 17.32
N ASP A 264 -6.16 5.49 18.20
CA ASP A 264 -5.74 5.12 19.54
C ASP A 264 -6.88 4.52 20.36
N PHE A 265 -8.08 5.10 20.25
CA PHE A 265 -9.26 4.57 20.91
C PHE A 265 -9.67 3.21 20.34
N LEU A 266 -9.64 3.05 19.01
CA LEU A 266 -9.87 1.77 18.33
C LEU A 266 -8.89 0.69 18.81
N LYS A 267 -7.60 1.01 18.93
CA LYS A 267 -6.58 0.09 19.46
C LYS A 267 -6.86 -0.31 20.90
N LYS A 268 -7.27 0.64 21.75
CA LYS A 268 -7.70 0.36 23.14
C LYS A 268 -8.94 -0.53 23.16
N ALA A 269 -9.85 -0.42 22.19
CA ALA A 269 -10.94 -1.36 22.03
C ALA A 269 -10.42 -2.77 21.72
N PHE A 270 -9.39 -2.94 20.90
CA PHE A 270 -8.89 -4.27 20.55
C PHE A 270 -7.98 -4.95 21.59
N ILE A 271 -7.37 -4.22 22.53
CA ILE A 271 -6.25 -4.71 23.38
C ILE A 271 -6.46 -6.05 24.12
N ASN A 272 -7.71 -6.41 24.44
CA ASN A 272 -8.04 -7.66 25.15
C ASN A 272 -8.56 -8.79 24.24
N LEU A 273 -8.52 -8.60 22.93
CA LEU A 273 -8.95 -9.60 21.95
C LEU A 273 -7.78 -10.49 21.55
N ILE A 274 -8.02 -11.80 21.50
CA ILE A 274 -7.01 -12.80 21.06
C ILE A 274 -6.49 -12.50 19.65
N ASN A 275 -7.29 -11.85 18.81
CA ASN A 275 -6.99 -11.50 17.43
C ASN A 275 -6.80 -9.98 17.21
N ALA A 276 -6.41 -9.22 18.24
CA ALA A 276 -6.25 -7.77 18.18
C ALA A 276 -5.39 -7.31 16.99
N ASP A 277 -4.21 -7.91 16.82
CA ASP A 277 -3.28 -7.56 15.74
C ASP A 277 -3.88 -7.81 14.35
N TYR A 278 -4.64 -8.90 14.21
CA TYR A 278 -5.31 -9.25 12.96
C TYR A 278 -6.47 -8.31 12.64
N MET A 279 -7.23 -7.88 13.66
CA MET A 279 -8.30 -6.90 13.50
C MET A 279 -7.74 -5.54 13.10
N LEU A 280 -6.70 -5.08 13.78
CA LEU A 280 -6.01 -3.84 13.43
C LEU A 280 -5.43 -3.93 12.02
N TYR A 281 -4.70 -5.01 11.69
CA TYR A 281 -4.17 -5.23 10.35
C TYR A 281 -5.27 -5.18 9.29
N THR A 282 -6.40 -5.85 9.52
CA THR A 282 -7.54 -5.84 8.61
C THR A 282 -8.12 -4.43 8.46
N PHE A 283 -8.27 -3.70 9.56
CA PHE A 283 -8.76 -2.32 9.55
C PHE A 283 -7.87 -1.40 8.70
N LEU A 284 -6.56 -1.53 8.85
CA LEU A 284 -5.56 -0.74 8.12
C LEU A 284 -5.46 -1.07 6.62
N LEU A 285 -6.13 -2.14 6.15
CA LEU A 285 -6.20 -2.52 4.73
C LEU A 285 -7.41 -1.94 3.99
N PHE A 286 -8.36 -1.28 4.68
CA PHE A 286 -9.47 -0.60 4.01
C PHE A 286 -9.00 0.61 3.21
N SER A 287 -9.89 1.15 2.36
CA SER A 287 -9.57 2.37 1.62
C SER A 287 -9.35 3.54 2.59
N GLU A 288 -8.56 4.53 2.15
CA GLU A 288 -8.26 5.69 2.97
C GLU A 288 -9.53 6.43 3.42
N ASN A 289 -10.51 6.61 2.52
CA ASN A 289 -11.78 7.24 2.87
C ASN A 289 -12.55 6.45 3.91
N GLU A 290 -12.61 5.12 3.79
CA GLU A 290 -13.28 4.27 4.77
C GLU A 290 -12.60 4.33 6.15
N ILE A 291 -11.27 4.34 6.19
CA ILE A 291 -10.50 4.49 7.42
C ILE A 291 -10.80 5.86 8.03
N LYS A 292 -10.68 6.94 7.25
CA LYS A 292 -10.92 8.32 7.72
C LYS A 292 -12.33 8.48 8.29
N GLU A 293 -13.35 8.09 7.54
CA GLU A 293 -14.75 8.18 7.99
C GLU A 293 -14.99 7.39 9.29
N ALA A 294 -14.45 6.17 9.40
CA ALA A 294 -14.59 5.38 10.61
C ALA A 294 -13.88 6.02 11.81
N LEU A 295 -12.68 6.56 11.62
CA LEU A 295 -11.89 7.19 12.68
C LEU A 295 -12.50 8.54 13.13
N ASP A 296 -12.99 9.35 12.19
CA ASP A 296 -13.71 10.59 12.48
C ASP A 296 -14.98 10.30 13.29
N HIS A 297 -15.71 9.25 12.91
CA HIS A 297 -16.87 8.80 13.67
C HIS A 297 -16.49 8.38 15.10
N ILE A 298 -15.48 7.51 15.26
CA ILE A 298 -14.98 7.08 16.58
C ILE A 298 -14.60 8.28 17.43
N TYR A 299 -13.88 9.25 16.85
CA TYR A 299 -13.47 10.45 17.55
C TYR A 299 -14.68 11.27 18.02
N SER A 300 -15.64 11.52 17.13
CA SER A 300 -16.84 12.31 17.47
C SER A 300 -17.70 11.68 18.58
N GLU A 301 -17.86 10.34 18.56
CA GLU A 301 -18.57 9.60 19.60
C GLU A 301 -17.79 9.58 20.93
N LEU A 302 -16.45 9.58 20.88
CA LEU A 302 -15.59 9.68 22.05
C LEU A 302 -15.67 11.05 22.71
N GLU A 303 -15.72 12.13 21.93
CA GLU A 303 -15.84 13.49 22.47
C GLU A 303 -17.12 13.68 23.29
N LYS A 304 -18.24 13.09 22.86
CA LYS A 304 -19.52 13.11 23.62
C LYS A 304 -19.37 12.57 25.04
N CYS A 305 -18.41 11.68 25.27
CA CYS A 305 -18.22 11.03 26.56
C CYS A 305 -17.62 11.96 27.63
N ASN A 306 -17.06 13.12 27.27
CA ASN A 306 -16.52 14.11 28.21
C ASN A 306 -15.62 13.50 29.32
N GLY A 307 -14.82 12.49 28.98
CA GLY A 307 -13.93 11.80 29.94
C GLY A 307 -14.60 10.77 30.86
N ASN A 308 -15.88 10.43 30.67
CA ASN A 308 -16.54 9.38 31.42
C ASN A 308 -16.02 7.99 31.02
N ASN A 309 -15.19 7.38 31.88
CA ASN A 309 -14.54 6.10 31.62
C ASN A 309 -15.53 4.94 31.41
N GLU A 310 -16.62 4.89 32.19
CA GLU A 310 -17.62 3.81 32.08
C GLU A 310 -18.33 3.84 30.74
N LYS A 311 -18.73 5.03 30.29
CA LYS A 311 -19.34 5.21 28.97
C LYS A 311 -18.35 4.91 27.84
N GLN A 312 -17.09 5.29 27.99
CA GLN A 312 -16.04 4.93 27.02
C GLN A 312 -15.83 3.41 26.94
N ASP A 313 -15.89 2.68 28.05
CA ASP A 313 -15.76 1.22 28.04
C ASP A 313 -16.95 0.54 27.34
N THR A 314 -18.16 1.09 27.52
CA THR A 314 -19.34 0.66 26.76
C THR A 314 -19.16 0.92 25.26
N PHE A 315 -18.62 2.08 24.88
CA PHE A 315 -18.32 2.39 23.48
C PHE A 315 -17.24 1.46 22.88
N LYS A 316 -16.18 1.14 23.62
CA LYS A 316 -15.19 0.12 23.20
C LYS A 316 -15.85 -1.23 22.97
N ASN A 317 -16.82 -1.62 23.79
CA ASN A 317 -17.57 -2.87 23.59
C ASN A 317 -18.41 -2.84 22.31
N ALA A 318 -19.06 -1.72 21.98
CA ALA A 318 -19.79 -1.56 20.72
C ALA A 318 -18.85 -1.74 19.50
N ILE A 319 -17.67 -1.11 19.54
CA ILE A 319 -16.63 -1.28 18.52
C ILE A 319 -16.20 -2.75 18.39
N ARG A 320 -15.87 -3.42 19.51
CA ARG A 320 -15.49 -4.84 19.51
C ARG A 320 -16.57 -5.72 18.88
N ASN A 321 -17.83 -5.51 19.26
CA ASN A 321 -18.95 -6.29 18.77
C ASN A 321 -19.11 -6.15 17.25
N TYR A 322 -18.93 -4.94 16.71
CA TYR A 322 -18.97 -4.71 15.28
C TYR A 322 -17.95 -5.56 14.52
N PHE A 323 -16.69 -5.55 14.97
CA PHE A 323 -15.60 -6.29 14.32
C PHE A 323 -15.63 -7.81 14.60
N ASN A 324 -16.33 -8.25 15.66
CA ASN A 324 -16.52 -9.68 15.96
C ASN A 324 -17.66 -10.33 15.15
N ILE A 325 -18.78 -9.62 14.96
CA ILE A 325 -20.02 -10.20 14.39
C ILE A 325 -20.02 -10.13 12.86
N THR A 326 -19.36 -9.14 12.28
CA THR A 326 -19.48 -8.87 10.84
C THR A 326 -18.45 -9.69 10.05
N SER A 327 -18.85 -10.89 9.61
CA SER A 327 -18.06 -11.70 8.66
C SER A 327 -17.84 -10.99 7.31
N SER A 328 -18.73 -10.06 6.94
CA SER A 328 -18.60 -9.17 5.80
C SER A 328 -18.05 -7.80 6.22
N LYS A 329 -16.75 -7.74 6.49
CA LYS A 329 -15.92 -6.56 6.74
C LYS A 329 -16.26 -5.35 5.83
N LYS A 330 -17.28 -4.56 6.16
CA LYS A 330 -17.61 -3.31 5.45
C LYS A 330 -17.55 -2.17 6.45
N LEU A 331 -16.71 -1.18 6.26
CA LEU A 331 -16.67 0.00 7.14
C LEU A 331 -17.81 0.99 6.87
N TYR A 332 -18.45 0.92 5.70
CA TYR A 332 -19.54 1.82 5.33
C TYR A 332 -20.70 1.87 6.34
N ASP A 333 -21.09 0.71 6.91
CA ASP A 333 -22.17 0.62 7.90
C ASP A 333 -21.72 0.99 9.33
N PHE A 334 -20.42 1.18 9.56
CA PHE A 334 -19.84 1.31 10.90
C PHE A 334 -20.46 2.47 11.67
N LYS A 335 -20.50 3.66 11.06
CA LYS A 335 -21.04 4.88 11.70
C LYS A 335 -22.52 4.78 12.10
N TYR A 336 -23.27 3.92 11.42
CA TYR A 336 -24.70 3.72 11.70
C TYR A 336 -24.97 2.67 12.78
N ARG A 337 -24.00 1.76 13.03
CA ARG A 337 -24.16 0.63 13.95
C ARG A 337 -23.38 0.78 15.25
N VAL A 338 -22.43 1.70 15.30
CA VAL A 338 -21.48 1.84 16.43
C VAL A 338 -21.57 3.25 16.98
N THR A 339 -22.51 3.51 17.88
CA THR A 339 -22.64 4.79 18.59
C THR A 339 -22.19 4.64 20.04
N SER A 340 -21.82 5.75 20.68
CA SER A 340 -21.62 5.75 22.12
C SER A 340 -22.95 6.01 22.84
N ASP A 341 -23.10 5.45 24.04
CA ASP A 341 -24.18 5.82 24.98
C ASP A 341 -23.78 7.07 25.81
N CYS A 342 -22.85 7.85 25.24
CA CYS A 342 -22.47 9.15 25.73
C CYS A 342 -23.58 10.13 25.35
#